data_AF-A0A939P7U3-F1
#
_entry.id   AF-A0A939P7U3-F1
#
_cell.length_a   1.000
_cell.length_b   1.000
_cell.length_c   1.000
_cell.angle_alpha   90.00
_cell.angle_beta   90.00
_cell.angle_gamma   90.00
#
_symmetry.space_group_name_H-M   'P 1'
#
loop_
_entity.id
_entity.type
_entity.pdbx_description
1 polymer ?
#
loop_
_entity_poly.entity_id
_entity_poly.type
_entity_poly.pdbx_seq_one_letter_code
_entity_poly.pdbx_strand_id
1 'polypeptide(L)'
;MFTTVILLLICLAIGARELYLASDKRLPRAQAELRDLRTQVADLNKQVGTLETKVREKSGIPIPQPPAPGTPAEVLDQVETIADRVDRLERELNRVSAELDGVELDRESQHALARSMDSVEHVVSELHREMLDRLSHEDGVVVGLLLSEEGESEPLLSDAYERCVGEYGLRVRIRDRYPAQAANGGYWGTEYHLSGRRADALSEELFTYVRGLYDPQDPSALTALMSELAHLRGGGVTRIGAFTAVRTPNALICGLLPEGDREPWELAAQLRELPEEQQCDLTWLRSED
;
A
#
# COMPACT_ATOMS: atom_id res chain seq x y z
N MET A 1 -26.23 -5.44 16.94
CA MET A 1 -25.14 -5.66 15.96
C MET A 1 -24.63 -4.35 15.36
N PHE A 2 -25.48 -3.35 15.04
CA PHE A 2 -25.02 -2.01 14.61
C PHE A 2 -24.21 -1.25 15.67
N THR A 3 -24.57 -1.35 16.95
CA THR A 3 -23.87 -0.68 18.06
C THR A 3 -22.44 -1.16 18.27
N THR A 4 -22.17 -2.45 18.06
CA THR A 4 -20.83 -3.03 18.18
C THR A 4 -19.91 -2.62 17.03
N VAL A 5 -20.45 -2.50 15.81
CA VAL A 5 -19.69 -2.03 14.64
C VAL A 5 -19.35 -0.54 14.78
N ILE A 6 -20.30 0.28 15.23
CA ILE A 6 -20.06 1.71 15.48
C ILE A 6 -19.00 1.91 16.57
N LEU A 7 -19.04 1.12 17.64
CA LEU A 7 -18.01 1.15 18.69
C LEU A 7 -16.62 0.75 18.16
N LEU A 8 -16.54 -0.29 17.34
CA LEU A 8 -15.27 -0.70 16.70
C LEU A 8 -14.71 0.40 15.79
N LEU A 9 -15.55 1.02 14.96
CA LEU A 9 -15.13 2.11 14.07
C LEU A 9 -14.67 3.35 14.85
N ILE A 10 -15.37 3.71 15.93
CA ILE A 10 -14.98 4.82 16.80
C ILE A 10 -13.67 4.50 17.53
N CYS A 11 -13.49 3.29 18.04
CA CYS A 11 -12.23 2.87 18.68
C CYS A 11 -11.06 2.89 17.69
N LEU A 12 -11.28 2.44 16.45
CA LEU A 12 -10.24 2.42 15.41
C LEU A 12 -9.88 3.83 14.95
N ALA A 13 -10.87 4.72 14.82
CA ALA A 13 -10.63 6.13 14.50
C ALA A 13 -9.88 6.88 15.62
N ILE A 14 -10.21 6.61 16.89
CA ILE A 14 -9.51 7.20 18.04
C ILE A 14 -8.08 6.64 18.15
N GLY A 15 -7.92 5.33 17.97
CA GLY A 15 -6.60 4.67 17.98
C GLY A 15 -5.69 5.18 16.85
N ALA A 16 -6.22 5.30 15.62
CA ALA A 16 -5.48 5.83 14.48
C ALA A 16 -5.06 7.29 14.70
N ARG A 17 -5.93 8.12 15.31
CA ARG A 17 -5.63 9.52 15.60
C ARG A 17 -4.54 9.68 16.67
N GLU A 18 -4.58 8.89 17.73
CA GLU A 18 -3.54 8.91 18.78
C GLU A 18 -2.19 8.38 18.25
N LEU A 19 -2.22 7.35 17.40
CA LEU A 19 -1.02 6.83 16.73
C LEU A 19 -0.41 7.88 15.78
N TYR A 20 -1.25 8.56 15.01
CA TYR A 20 -0.83 9.65 14.11
C TYR A 20 -0.20 10.82 14.88
N LEU A 21 -0.81 11.23 16.00
CA LEU A 21 -0.27 12.28 16.87
C LEU A 21 1.03 11.86 17.59
N ALA A 22 1.18 10.58 17.91
CA ALA A 22 2.42 10.04 18.45
C ALA A 22 3.54 10.00 17.40
N SER A 23 3.23 9.63 16.15
CA SER A 23 4.21 9.65 15.04
C SER A 23 4.62 11.07 14.65
N ASP A 24 3.67 12.00 14.59
CA ASP A 24 3.91 13.40 14.18
C ASP A 24 4.76 14.17 15.20
N LYS A 25 4.74 13.76 16.48
CA LYS A 25 5.64 14.32 17.51
C LYS A 25 7.03 13.67 17.53
N ARG A 26 7.14 12.40 17.13
CA ARG A 26 8.41 11.65 17.11
C ARG A 26 9.29 12.05 15.93
N LEU A 27 8.71 12.35 14.77
CA LEU A 27 9.45 12.75 13.57
C LEU A 27 10.28 14.05 13.73
N PRO A 28 9.73 15.17 14.24
CA PRO A 28 10.51 16.40 14.44
C PRO A 28 11.52 16.27 15.59
N ARG A 29 11.25 15.43 16.59
CA ARG A 29 12.19 15.15 17.69
C ARG A 29 13.41 14.36 17.21
N ALA A 30 13.18 13.31 16.41
CA ALA A 30 14.26 12.54 15.78
C ALA A 30 15.09 13.40 14.80
N GLN A 31 14.45 14.33 14.08
CA GLN A 31 15.17 15.28 13.22
C GLN A 31 15.99 16.31 14.00
N ALA A 32 15.52 16.74 15.18
CA ALA A 32 16.29 17.62 16.06
C ALA A 32 17.51 16.90 16.65
N GLU A 33 17.34 15.66 17.12
CA GLU A 33 18.44 14.82 17.62
C GLU A 33 19.49 14.52 16.53
N LEU A 34 19.06 14.27 15.29
CA LEU A 34 19.98 14.10 14.15
C LEU A 34 20.76 15.38 13.82
N ARG A 35 20.18 16.56 14.01
CA ARG A 35 20.91 17.83 13.84
C ARG A 35 21.93 18.02 14.96
N ASP A 36 21.57 17.69 16.19
CA ASP A 36 22.44 17.83 17.35
C ASP A 36 23.61 16.82 17.35
N LEU A 37 23.36 15.59 16.87
CA LEU A 37 24.42 14.61 16.63
C LEU A 37 25.35 15.07 15.50
N ARG A 38 24.82 15.68 14.43
CA ARG A 38 25.65 16.23 13.35
C ARG A 38 26.50 17.41 13.79
N THR A 39 26.01 18.28 14.67
CA THR A 39 26.81 19.37 15.24
C THR A 39 27.88 18.83 16.18
N GLN A 40 27.56 17.86 17.04
CA GLN A 40 28.55 17.18 17.89
C GLN A 40 29.65 16.50 17.08
N VAL A 41 29.31 15.77 16.02
CA VAL A 41 30.30 15.14 15.12
C VAL A 41 31.15 16.20 14.42
N ALA A 42 30.56 17.30 13.95
CA ALA A 42 31.31 18.38 13.33
C ALA A 42 32.30 19.06 14.30
N ASP A 43 31.91 19.23 15.56
CA ASP A 43 32.77 19.83 16.58
C ASP A 43 33.86 18.87 17.07
N LEU A 44 33.56 17.57 17.22
CA LEU A 44 34.56 16.53 17.44
C LEU A 44 35.58 16.48 16.31
N ASN A 45 35.13 16.58 15.05
CA ASN A 45 36.01 16.57 13.88
C ASN A 45 36.91 17.82 13.83
N LYS A 46 36.40 18.99 14.24
CA LYS A 46 37.23 20.19 14.43
C LYS A 46 38.25 20.01 15.55
N GLN A 47 37.86 19.41 16.67
CA GLN A 47 38.78 19.15 17.79
C GLN A 47 39.90 18.19 17.36
N VAL A 48 39.58 17.13 16.63
CA VAL A 48 40.56 16.22 16.02
C VAL A 48 41.48 17.00 15.07
N GLY A 49 40.95 17.83 14.18
CA GLY A 49 41.76 18.68 13.31
C GLY A 49 42.70 19.62 14.08
N THR A 50 42.24 20.24 15.16
CA THR A 50 43.09 21.10 16.01
C THR A 50 44.13 20.31 16.82
N LEU A 51 43.84 19.07 17.17
CA LEU A 51 44.79 18.18 17.83
C LEU A 51 45.83 17.67 16.83
N GLU A 52 45.43 17.33 15.62
CA GLU A 52 46.34 16.97 14.52
C GLU A 52 47.25 18.14 14.15
N THR A 53 46.75 19.38 14.09
CA THR A 53 47.62 20.55 13.85
C THR A 53 48.55 20.80 15.03
N LYS A 54 48.11 20.66 16.28
CA LYS A 54 48.99 20.76 17.46
C LYS A 54 50.03 19.65 17.52
N VAL A 55 49.69 18.42 17.14
CA VAL A 55 50.63 17.29 17.03
C VAL A 55 51.60 17.55 15.87
N ARG A 56 51.12 18.11 14.75
CA ARG A 56 51.93 18.46 13.59
C ARG A 56 52.90 19.62 13.90
N GLU A 57 52.46 20.64 14.62
CA GLU A 57 53.30 21.73 15.13
C GLU A 57 54.34 21.22 16.15
N LYS A 58 53.98 20.25 16.99
CA LYS A 58 54.92 19.55 17.89
C LYS A 58 55.85 18.56 17.19
N SER A 59 55.61 18.25 15.91
CA SER A 59 56.44 17.32 15.13
C SER A 59 57.49 18.00 14.24
N GLY A 60 57.70 19.31 14.38
CA GLY A 60 59.01 19.89 14.09
C GLY A 60 60.01 19.41 15.13
N ILE A 61 60.88 18.49 14.78
CA ILE A 61 61.86 17.83 15.66
C ILE A 61 63.00 18.81 16.00
N PRO A 62 63.21 19.25 17.25
CA PRO A 62 64.55 19.23 17.82
C PRO A 62 64.86 17.80 18.23
N ILE A 63 66.01 17.32 17.79
CA ILE A 63 66.61 16.04 18.20
C ILE A 63 66.50 15.93 19.73
N PRO A 64 65.88 14.87 20.29
CA PRO A 64 65.98 14.62 21.72
C PRO A 64 67.44 14.34 22.03
N GLN A 65 68.06 15.19 22.84
CA GLN A 65 69.24 14.78 23.61
C GLN A 65 68.87 13.51 24.40
N PRO A 66 69.79 12.54 24.56
CA PRO A 66 69.52 11.33 25.32
C PRO A 66 69.00 11.73 26.71
N PRO A 67 67.93 11.10 27.23
CA PRO A 67 67.35 11.52 28.48
C PRO A 67 68.42 11.42 29.58
N ALA A 68 68.73 12.55 30.21
CA ALA A 68 69.32 12.51 31.54
C ALA A 68 68.38 11.68 32.42
N PRO A 69 68.89 10.87 33.35
CA PRO A 69 68.07 10.01 34.18
C PRO A 69 67.05 10.88 34.92
N GLY A 70 65.80 10.83 34.47
CA GLY A 70 64.67 11.46 35.14
C GLY A 70 64.65 10.92 36.56
N THR A 71 64.53 11.82 37.52
CA THR A 71 64.37 11.38 38.91
C THR A 71 63.14 10.47 38.99
N PRO A 72 63.17 9.41 39.81
CA PRO A 72 62.08 8.43 39.90
C PRO A 72 60.69 9.04 40.15
N ALA A 73 60.62 10.29 40.62
CA ALA A 73 59.39 11.05 40.81
C ALA A 73 58.65 11.44 39.51
N GLU A 74 59.35 11.85 38.44
CA GLU A 74 58.69 12.28 37.19
C GLU A 74 58.12 11.11 36.38
N VAL A 75 58.77 9.96 36.45
CA VAL A 75 58.27 8.73 35.84
C VAL A 75 57.03 8.22 36.59
N LEU A 76 57.00 8.37 37.92
CA LEU A 76 55.81 8.06 38.72
C LEU A 76 54.62 8.97 38.36
N ASP A 77 54.85 10.28 38.20
CA ASP A 77 53.80 11.26 37.86
C ASP A 77 53.20 11.03 36.46
N GLN A 78 54.02 10.60 35.49
CA GLN A 78 53.54 10.18 34.17
C GLN A 78 52.73 8.87 34.23
N VAL A 79 53.15 7.92 35.06
CA VAL A 79 52.42 6.66 35.25
C VAL A 79 51.07 6.90 35.94
N GLU A 80 51.02 7.81 36.91
CA GLU A 80 49.78 8.22 37.60
C GLU A 80 48.82 8.93 36.62
N THR A 81 49.33 9.84 35.79
CA THR A 81 48.53 10.50 34.74
C THR A 81 47.99 9.51 33.71
N ILE A 82 48.78 8.49 33.34
CA ILE A 82 48.34 7.43 32.43
C ILE A 82 47.28 6.55 33.11
N ALA A 83 47.45 6.22 34.38
CA ALA A 83 46.48 5.45 35.16
C ALA A 83 45.13 6.17 35.24
N ASP A 84 45.13 7.48 35.52
CA ASP A 84 43.90 8.30 35.52
C ASP A 84 43.22 8.34 34.15
N ARG A 85 44.00 8.37 33.07
CA ARG A 85 43.47 8.35 31.69
C ARG A 85 42.87 6.99 31.34
N VAL A 86 43.49 5.91 31.78
CA VAL A 86 42.99 4.53 31.59
C VAL A 86 41.69 4.37 32.37
N ASP A 87 41.63 4.79 33.64
CA ASP A 87 40.41 4.71 34.45
C ASP A 87 39.26 5.55 33.85
N ARG A 88 39.55 6.74 33.30
CA ARG A 88 38.53 7.50 32.56
C ARG A 88 38.05 6.77 31.30
N LEU A 89 38.96 6.19 30.51
CA LEU A 89 38.61 5.43 29.31
C LEU A 89 37.81 4.17 29.64
N GLU A 90 38.14 3.48 30.72
CA GLU A 90 37.38 2.33 31.22
C GLU A 90 35.96 2.75 31.59
N ARG A 91 35.79 3.88 32.28
CA ARG A 91 34.47 4.42 32.63
C ARG A 91 33.66 4.85 31.39
N GLU A 92 34.30 5.44 30.39
CA GLU A 92 33.66 5.79 29.11
C GLU A 92 33.27 4.54 28.31
N LEU A 93 34.14 3.53 28.23
CA LEU A 93 33.84 2.25 27.59
C LEU A 93 32.66 1.54 28.26
N ASN A 94 32.64 1.50 29.60
CA ASN A 94 31.53 0.90 30.33
C ASN A 94 30.20 1.63 30.07
N ARG A 95 30.23 2.97 29.94
CA ARG A 95 29.06 3.75 29.58
C ARG A 95 28.58 3.47 28.14
N VAL A 96 29.51 3.47 27.17
CA VAL A 96 29.18 3.18 25.77
C VAL A 96 28.67 1.75 25.61
N SER A 97 29.24 0.79 26.34
CA SER A 97 28.74 -0.59 26.38
C SER A 97 27.30 -0.64 26.88
N ALA A 98 26.98 0.03 27.98
CA ALA A 98 25.61 0.07 28.51
C ALA A 98 24.62 0.77 27.58
N GLU A 99 25.05 1.84 26.88
CA GLU A 99 24.23 2.50 25.86
C GLU A 99 24.00 1.58 24.64
N LEU A 100 25.01 0.81 24.22
CA LEU A 100 24.89 -0.15 23.12
C LEU A 100 23.94 -1.29 23.46
N ASP A 101 24.03 -1.87 24.65
CA ASP A 101 23.14 -2.93 25.14
C ASP A 101 21.68 -2.45 25.15
N GLY A 102 21.44 -1.19 25.55
CA GLY A 102 20.11 -0.57 25.52
C GLY A 102 19.55 -0.42 24.11
N VAL A 103 20.40 -0.04 23.14
CA VAL A 103 20.01 0.08 21.72
C VAL A 103 19.77 -1.30 21.09
N GLU A 104 20.54 -2.31 21.47
CA GLU A 104 20.34 -3.69 21.01
C GLU A 104 19.00 -4.24 21.49
N LEU A 105 18.67 -4.06 22.78
CA LEU A 105 17.37 -4.44 23.33
C LEU A 105 16.19 -3.73 22.62
N ASP A 106 16.33 -2.43 22.32
CA ASP A 106 15.30 -1.69 21.59
C ASP A 106 15.11 -2.27 20.17
N ARG A 107 16.20 -2.59 19.45
CA ARG A 107 16.12 -3.24 18.14
C ARG A 107 15.46 -4.61 18.21
N GLU A 108 15.80 -5.44 19.19
CA GLU A 108 15.16 -6.74 19.37
C GLU A 108 13.66 -6.60 19.62
N SER A 109 13.25 -5.63 20.43
CA SER A 109 11.84 -5.34 20.68
C SER A 109 11.11 -4.88 19.41
N GLN A 110 11.74 -4.06 18.57
CA GLN A 110 11.21 -3.63 17.28
C GLN A 110 11.07 -4.81 16.30
N HIS A 111 12.05 -5.71 16.26
CA HIS A 111 11.97 -6.91 15.42
C HIS A 111 10.92 -7.91 15.92
N ALA A 112 10.70 -8.01 17.23
CA ALA A 112 9.60 -8.80 17.79
C ALA A 112 8.24 -8.20 17.42
N LEU A 113 8.11 -6.87 17.48
CA LEU A 113 6.89 -6.16 17.09
C LEU A 113 6.60 -6.32 15.59
N ALA A 114 7.61 -6.18 14.73
CA ALA A 114 7.47 -6.38 13.29
C ALA A 114 6.92 -7.78 12.97
N ARG A 115 7.52 -8.83 13.56
CA ARG A 115 7.03 -10.22 13.41
C ARG A 115 5.59 -10.40 13.92
N SER A 116 5.23 -9.72 15.00
CA SER A 116 3.86 -9.74 15.50
C SER A 116 2.89 -9.06 14.54
N MET A 117 3.29 -7.94 13.90
CA MET A 117 2.47 -7.26 12.90
C MET A 117 2.30 -8.13 11.66
N ASP A 118 3.37 -8.74 11.15
CA ASP A 118 3.31 -9.67 10.02
C ASP A 118 2.35 -10.84 10.31
N SER A 119 2.40 -11.39 11.54
CA SER A 119 1.48 -12.45 11.96
C SER A 119 0.02 -11.99 12.01
N VAL A 120 -0.24 -10.75 12.45
CA VAL A 120 -1.61 -10.20 12.47
C VAL A 120 -2.11 -9.94 11.06
N GLU A 121 -1.28 -9.36 10.18
CA GLU A 121 -1.62 -9.13 8.77
C GLU A 121 -1.96 -10.44 8.06
N HIS A 122 -1.20 -11.49 8.32
CA HIS A 122 -1.48 -12.82 7.79
C HIS A 122 -2.84 -13.36 8.26
N VAL A 123 -3.12 -13.32 9.56
CA VAL A 123 -4.40 -13.79 10.12
C VAL A 123 -5.58 -12.96 9.60
N VAL A 124 -5.41 -11.64 9.46
CA VAL A 124 -6.45 -10.76 8.88
C VAL A 124 -6.70 -11.14 7.43
N SER A 125 -5.66 -11.40 6.65
CA SER A 125 -5.77 -11.82 5.25
C SER A 125 -6.44 -13.19 5.11
N GLU A 126 -6.12 -14.15 5.98
CA GLU A 126 -6.79 -15.46 6.02
C GLU A 126 -8.27 -15.32 6.39
N LEU A 127 -8.59 -14.54 7.43
CA LEU A 127 -9.97 -14.30 7.85
C LEU A 127 -10.76 -13.58 6.75
N HIS A 128 -10.12 -12.62 6.06
CA HIS A 128 -10.73 -11.93 4.94
C HIS A 128 -11.06 -12.91 3.82
N ARG A 129 -10.11 -13.77 3.43
CA ARG A 129 -10.34 -14.80 2.41
C ARG A 129 -11.43 -15.79 2.79
N GLU A 130 -11.46 -16.25 4.04
CA GLU A 130 -12.52 -17.14 4.56
C GLU A 130 -13.90 -16.45 4.55
N MET A 131 -13.95 -15.15 4.87
CA MET A 131 -15.19 -14.37 4.79
C MET A 131 -15.68 -14.23 3.35
N LEU A 132 -14.77 -13.96 2.40
CA LEU A 132 -15.10 -13.91 0.97
C LEU A 132 -15.60 -15.26 0.47
N ASP A 133 -14.95 -16.36 0.85
CA ASP A 133 -15.34 -17.71 0.47
C ASP A 133 -16.72 -18.09 1.05
N ARG A 134 -17.01 -17.74 2.30
CA ARG A 134 -18.36 -17.97 2.86
C ARG A 134 -19.43 -17.16 2.14
N LEU A 135 -19.10 -15.93 1.75
CA LEU A 135 -20.03 -15.06 1.05
C LEU A 135 -20.26 -15.54 -0.38
N SER A 136 -19.25 -16.06 -1.08
CA SER A 136 -19.41 -16.63 -2.43
C SER A 136 -20.31 -17.87 -2.44
N HIS A 137 -20.33 -18.62 -1.33
CA HIS A 137 -21.19 -19.79 -1.16
C HIS A 137 -22.60 -19.47 -0.61
N GLU A 138 -22.89 -18.21 -0.28
CA GLU A 138 -24.21 -17.80 0.22
C GLU A 138 -25.18 -17.54 -0.95
N ASP A 139 -26.32 -18.25 -0.96
CA ASP A 139 -27.35 -18.09 -1.99
C ASP A 139 -27.83 -16.63 -2.09
N GLY A 140 -27.71 -16.04 -3.28
CA GLY A 140 -28.14 -14.65 -3.54
C GLY A 140 -27.02 -13.61 -3.40
N VAL A 141 -25.77 -14.07 -3.31
CA VAL A 141 -24.58 -13.25 -3.57
C VAL A 141 -24.23 -13.32 -5.05
N VAL A 142 -23.88 -12.17 -5.64
CA VAL A 142 -23.46 -12.01 -7.03
C VAL A 142 -22.05 -11.43 -7.01
N VAL A 143 -21.11 -12.08 -7.70
CA VAL A 143 -19.76 -11.54 -7.87
C VAL A 143 -19.75 -10.56 -9.02
N GLY A 144 -19.12 -9.43 -8.79
CA GLY A 144 -18.95 -8.34 -9.73
C GLY A 144 -17.48 -8.03 -9.94
N LEU A 145 -17.12 -7.60 -11.14
CA LEU A 145 -15.74 -7.22 -11.46
C LEU A 145 -15.74 -5.91 -12.22
N LEU A 146 -14.86 -5.00 -11.83
CA LEU A 146 -14.58 -3.77 -12.57
C LEU A 146 -13.08 -3.65 -12.81
N LEU A 147 -12.64 -3.68 -14.05
CA LEU A 147 -11.26 -3.46 -14.46
C LEU A 147 -11.18 -2.19 -15.29
N SER A 148 -10.19 -1.35 -15.02
CA SER A 148 -9.84 -0.20 -15.85
C SER A 148 -8.33 -0.12 -16.02
N GLU A 149 -7.85 0.02 -17.26
CA GLU A 149 -6.45 0.38 -17.53
C GLU A 149 -6.17 1.82 -17.11
N GLU A 150 -7.21 2.66 -17.08
CA GLU A 150 -7.14 4.05 -16.66
C GLU A 150 -7.51 4.20 -15.19
N GLY A 151 -6.48 4.27 -14.33
CA GLY A 151 -6.67 4.53 -12.91
C GLY A 151 -7.34 5.88 -12.61
N GLU A 152 -7.19 6.89 -13.48
CA GLU A 152 -7.82 8.22 -13.29
C GLU A 152 -9.34 8.21 -13.52
N SER A 153 -9.82 7.29 -14.36
CA SER A 153 -11.24 7.11 -14.71
C SER A 153 -11.95 6.14 -13.74
N GLU A 154 -11.20 5.43 -12.90
CA GLU A 154 -11.70 4.47 -11.90
C GLU A 154 -12.80 5.03 -10.96
N PRO A 155 -12.73 6.26 -10.42
CA PRO A 155 -13.75 6.73 -9.50
C PRO A 155 -15.10 6.99 -10.19
N LEU A 156 -15.09 7.53 -11.43
CA LEU A 156 -16.31 7.77 -12.20
C LEU A 156 -16.95 6.45 -12.63
N LEU A 157 -16.12 5.53 -13.13
CA LEU A 157 -16.56 4.21 -13.55
C LEU A 157 -17.10 3.39 -12.36
N SER A 158 -16.45 3.48 -11.20
CA SER A 158 -16.93 2.86 -9.96
C SER A 158 -18.27 3.42 -9.50
N ASP A 159 -18.44 4.75 -9.54
CA ASP A 159 -19.71 5.36 -9.15
C ASP A 159 -20.84 4.97 -10.11
N ALA A 160 -20.58 4.93 -11.42
CA ALA A 160 -21.55 4.43 -12.40
C ALA A 160 -21.88 2.95 -12.17
N TYR A 161 -20.88 2.13 -11.82
CA TYR A 161 -21.07 0.72 -11.48
C TYR A 161 -21.95 0.56 -10.24
N GLU A 162 -21.62 1.27 -9.15
CA GLU A 162 -22.34 1.21 -7.88
C GLU A 162 -23.78 1.72 -8.02
N ARG A 163 -24.01 2.76 -8.85
CA ARG A 163 -25.36 3.21 -9.21
C ARG A 163 -26.13 2.16 -10.00
N CYS A 164 -25.49 1.53 -10.99
CA CYS A 164 -26.09 0.45 -11.77
C CYS A 164 -26.52 -0.71 -10.87
N VAL A 165 -25.63 -1.27 -10.06
CA VAL A 165 -25.99 -2.39 -9.17
C VAL A 165 -27.09 -1.99 -8.19
N GLY A 166 -27.07 -0.75 -7.68
CA GLY A 166 -28.12 -0.21 -6.80
C GLY A 166 -29.51 -0.14 -7.47
N GLU A 167 -29.59 0.30 -8.72
CA GLU A 167 -30.83 0.39 -9.50
C GLU A 167 -31.46 -1.00 -9.72
N TYR A 168 -30.64 -2.00 -9.99
CA TYR A 168 -31.10 -3.38 -10.17
C TYR A 168 -31.33 -4.14 -8.86
N GLY A 169 -31.34 -3.44 -7.71
CA GLY A 169 -31.71 -3.99 -6.41
C GLY A 169 -30.61 -4.78 -5.70
N LEU A 170 -29.36 -4.64 -6.14
CA LEU A 170 -28.20 -5.21 -5.46
C LEU A 170 -27.62 -4.21 -4.46
N ARG A 171 -26.94 -4.75 -3.45
CA ARG A 171 -26.21 -3.98 -2.44
C ARG A 171 -24.78 -4.45 -2.37
N VAL A 172 -23.85 -3.52 -2.50
CA VAL A 172 -22.42 -3.77 -2.30
C VAL A 172 -22.18 -4.16 -0.84
N ARG A 173 -21.63 -5.35 -0.61
CA ARG A 173 -21.22 -5.83 0.71
C ARG A 173 -19.73 -5.63 0.92
N ILE A 174 -18.96 -5.99 -0.08
CA ILE A 174 -17.51 -5.92 -0.07
C ILE A 174 -17.05 -5.32 -1.38
N ARG A 175 -16.03 -4.47 -1.27
CA ARG A 175 -15.29 -3.88 -2.36
C ARG A 175 -13.81 -4.19 -2.11
N ASP A 176 -13.23 -5.05 -2.91
CA ASP A 176 -11.80 -5.37 -2.82
C ASP A 176 -11.08 -4.78 -4.02
N ARG A 177 -10.09 -3.91 -3.76
CA ARG A 177 -9.33 -3.22 -4.79
C ARG A 177 -7.97 -3.85 -4.91
N TYR A 178 -7.60 -4.25 -6.11
CA TYR A 178 -6.32 -4.89 -6.36
C TYR A 178 -5.68 -4.33 -7.64
N PRO A 179 -4.35 -4.13 -7.65
CA PRO A 179 -3.64 -3.91 -8.89
C PRO A 179 -3.62 -5.23 -9.67
N ALA A 180 -4.09 -5.21 -10.91
CA ALA A 180 -4.06 -6.34 -11.83
C ALA A 180 -2.95 -6.10 -12.86
N GLN A 181 -1.92 -6.95 -12.86
CA GLN A 181 -0.84 -6.87 -13.84
C GLN A 181 -1.26 -7.64 -15.09
N ALA A 182 -1.37 -6.95 -16.22
CA ALA A 182 -1.68 -7.58 -17.51
C ALA A 182 -0.47 -7.54 -18.45
N ALA A 183 -0.48 -8.40 -19.46
CA ALA A 183 0.56 -8.45 -20.49
C ALA A 183 0.75 -7.10 -21.24
N ASN A 184 -0.29 -6.27 -21.30
CA ASN A 184 -0.34 -5.05 -22.10
C ASN A 184 -0.31 -3.75 -21.27
N GLY A 185 -0.25 -3.83 -19.94
CA GLY A 185 -0.35 -2.65 -19.06
C GLY A 185 -0.75 -3.01 -17.62
N GLY A 186 -0.81 -2.02 -16.74
CA GLY A 186 -1.35 -2.18 -15.39
C GLY A 186 -2.84 -1.84 -15.37
N TYR A 187 -3.67 -2.74 -14.88
CA TYR A 187 -5.09 -2.51 -14.63
C TYR A 187 -5.30 -2.25 -13.14
N TRP A 188 -6.29 -1.40 -12.84
CA TRP A 188 -6.87 -1.29 -11.51
C TRP A 188 -8.16 -2.09 -11.49
N GLY A 189 -8.16 -3.15 -10.69
CA GLY A 189 -9.28 -4.04 -10.51
C GLY A 189 -10.02 -3.75 -9.21
N THR A 190 -11.35 -3.84 -9.27
CA THR A 190 -12.21 -3.90 -8.10
C THR A 190 -13.12 -5.11 -8.22
N GLU A 191 -13.02 -6.02 -7.26
CA GLU A 191 -13.96 -7.12 -7.08
C GLU A 191 -15.08 -6.68 -6.13
N TYR A 192 -16.31 -6.93 -6.52
CA TYR A 192 -17.51 -6.58 -5.77
C TYR A 192 -18.24 -7.85 -5.36
N HIS A 193 -18.54 -7.96 -4.06
CA HIS A 193 -19.53 -8.95 -3.59
C HIS A 193 -20.85 -8.23 -3.37
N LEU A 194 -21.82 -8.56 -4.20
CA LEU A 194 -23.12 -7.93 -4.26
C LEU A 194 -24.15 -8.88 -3.65
N SER A 195 -25.18 -8.36 -2.99
CA SER A 195 -26.25 -9.19 -2.43
C SER A 195 -27.62 -8.59 -2.74
N GLY A 196 -28.64 -9.44 -2.85
CA GLY A 196 -30.03 -9.01 -2.90
C GLY A 196 -30.87 -9.69 -3.98
N ARG A 197 -30.23 -10.23 -5.03
CA ARG A 197 -30.90 -10.95 -6.12
C ARG A 197 -30.08 -12.14 -6.58
N ARG A 198 -30.72 -13.08 -7.27
CA ARG A 198 -30.05 -14.24 -7.89
C ARG A 198 -29.28 -13.80 -9.13
N ALA A 199 -28.05 -14.30 -9.29
CA ALA A 199 -27.13 -13.92 -10.36
C ALA A 199 -27.69 -14.20 -11.77
N ASP A 200 -28.30 -15.38 -11.99
CA ASP A 200 -28.75 -15.82 -13.31
C ASP A 200 -29.84 -14.89 -13.88
N ALA A 201 -30.92 -14.69 -13.11
CA ALA A 201 -32.04 -13.84 -13.52
C ALA A 201 -31.62 -12.38 -13.74
N LEU A 202 -30.69 -11.89 -12.93
CA LEU A 202 -30.15 -10.54 -13.08
C LEU A 202 -29.33 -10.41 -14.37
N SER A 203 -28.46 -11.38 -14.65
CA SER A 203 -27.58 -11.32 -15.82
C SER A 203 -28.38 -11.30 -17.12
N GLU A 204 -29.42 -12.13 -17.22
CA GLU A 204 -30.34 -12.16 -18.37
C GLU A 204 -31.13 -10.86 -18.51
N GLU A 205 -31.59 -10.27 -17.41
CA GLU A 205 -32.30 -8.99 -17.40
C GLU A 205 -31.41 -7.84 -17.91
N LEU A 206 -30.18 -7.73 -17.38
CA LEU A 206 -29.18 -6.75 -17.80
C LEU A 206 -28.86 -6.90 -19.30
N PHE A 207 -28.63 -8.13 -19.75
CA PHE A 207 -28.33 -8.40 -21.15
C PHE A 207 -29.51 -8.06 -22.07
N THR A 208 -30.73 -8.41 -21.67
CA THR A 208 -31.95 -8.07 -22.41
C THR A 208 -32.12 -6.56 -22.54
N TYR A 209 -31.86 -5.82 -21.45
CA TYR A 209 -31.90 -4.36 -21.46
C TYR A 209 -30.90 -3.77 -22.44
N VAL A 210 -29.65 -4.22 -22.38
CA VAL A 210 -28.57 -3.70 -23.24
C VAL A 210 -28.80 -4.01 -24.71
N ARG A 211 -29.37 -5.17 -25.05
CA ARG A 211 -29.79 -5.47 -26.43
C ARG A 211 -30.88 -4.55 -26.95
N GLY A 212 -31.73 -4.06 -26.04
CA GLY A 212 -32.77 -3.07 -26.34
C GLY A 212 -32.29 -1.62 -26.27
N LEU A 213 -30.99 -1.39 -26.07
CA LEU A 213 -30.43 -0.05 -25.99
C LEU A 213 -30.31 0.56 -27.38
N TYR A 214 -31.06 1.63 -27.61
CA TYR A 214 -31.04 2.37 -28.88
C TYR A 214 -30.73 3.86 -28.72
N ASP A 215 -30.75 4.38 -27.49
CA ASP A 215 -30.50 5.79 -27.18
C ASP A 215 -29.40 5.91 -26.11
N PRO A 216 -28.25 6.55 -26.41
CA PRO A 216 -27.19 6.78 -25.43
C PRO A 216 -27.58 7.78 -24.34
N GLN A 217 -28.66 8.55 -24.51
CA GLN A 217 -29.18 9.52 -23.53
C GLN A 217 -30.24 8.92 -22.59
N ASP A 218 -30.48 7.61 -22.67
CA ASP A 218 -31.39 6.92 -21.77
C ASP A 218 -30.95 7.08 -20.30
N PRO A 219 -31.82 7.53 -19.38
CA PRO A 219 -31.45 7.85 -18.00
C PRO A 219 -31.11 6.66 -17.10
N SER A 220 -31.09 5.42 -17.62
CA SER A 220 -30.76 4.25 -16.81
C SER A 220 -29.29 4.22 -16.38
N ALA A 221 -29.03 3.72 -15.18
CA ALA A 221 -27.67 3.60 -14.68
C ALA A 221 -26.84 2.57 -15.47
N LEU A 222 -27.48 1.61 -16.15
CA LEU A 222 -26.79 0.68 -17.04
C LEU A 222 -26.28 1.38 -18.31
N THR A 223 -27.09 2.24 -18.92
CA THR A 223 -26.66 3.07 -20.05
C THR A 223 -25.54 4.02 -19.65
N ALA A 224 -25.63 4.61 -18.45
CA ALA A 224 -24.56 5.44 -17.90
C ALA A 224 -23.26 4.63 -17.72
N LEU A 225 -23.33 3.42 -17.15
CA LEU A 225 -22.18 2.54 -16.99
C LEU A 225 -21.56 2.13 -18.34
N MET A 226 -22.37 1.75 -19.33
CA MET A 226 -21.88 1.42 -20.67
C MET A 226 -21.24 2.63 -21.35
N SER A 227 -21.82 3.82 -21.17
CA SER A 227 -21.26 5.08 -21.67
C SER A 227 -19.92 5.38 -21.01
N GLU A 228 -19.78 5.33 -19.68
CA GLU A 228 -18.49 5.55 -19.00
C GLU A 228 -17.43 4.55 -19.47
N LEU A 229 -17.80 3.27 -19.64
CA LEU A 229 -16.92 2.24 -20.19
C LEU A 229 -16.53 2.52 -21.66
N ALA A 230 -17.44 3.13 -22.44
CA ALA A 230 -17.19 3.58 -23.82
C ALA A 230 -16.30 4.83 -23.90
N HIS A 231 -16.14 5.61 -22.82
CA HIS A 231 -15.29 6.80 -22.79
C HIS A 231 -13.87 6.54 -22.28
N LEU A 232 -13.58 5.33 -21.78
CA LEU A 232 -12.20 4.93 -21.49
C LEU A 232 -11.35 5.02 -22.77
N ARG A 233 -10.13 5.57 -22.67
CA ARG A 233 -9.14 5.56 -23.77
C ARG A 233 -8.39 4.22 -23.81
N GLY A 234 -8.21 3.58 -22.66
CA GLY A 234 -7.66 2.23 -22.49
C GLY A 234 -8.69 1.10 -22.52
N GLY A 235 -8.24 -0.10 -22.15
CA GLY A 235 -9.09 -1.26 -21.93
C GLY A 235 -9.90 -1.18 -20.63
N GLY A 236 -11.05 -1.84 -20.60
CA GLY A 236 -11.88 -1.93 -19.42
C GLY A 236 -12.80 -3.13 -19.44
N VAL A 237 -13.17 -3.64 -18.27
CA VAL A 237 -14.12 -4.74 -18.11
C VAL A 237 -15.09 -4.39 -17.01
N THR A 238 -16.37 -4.63 -17.24
CA THR A 238 -17.38 -4.63 -16.18
C THR A 238 -18.14 -5.95 -16.22
N ARG A 239 -18.36 -6.53 -15.04
CA ARG A 239 -19.09 -7.78 -14.86
C ARG A 239 -20.04 -7.66 -13.68
N ILE A 240 -21.24 -8.21 -13.86
CA ILE A 240 -22.25 -8.37 -12.82
C ILE A 240 -22.81 -9.79 -13.01
N GLY A 241 -22.37 -10.75 -12.19
CA GLY A 241 -22.67 -12.16 -12.38
C GLY A 241 -22.13 -12.65 -13.74
N ALA A 242 -23.00 -13.24 -14.56
CA ALA A 242 -22.61 -13.69 -15.90
C ALA A 242 -22.61 -12.57 -16.94
N PHE A 243 -23.30 -11.45 -16.70
CA PHE A 243 -23.28 -10.32 -17.63
C PHE A 243 -21.89 -9.69 -17.62
N THR A 244 -21.22 -9.72 -18.77
CA THR A 244 -19.86 -9.18 -18.96
C THR A 244 -19.87 -8.21 -20.14
N ALA A 245 -19.36 -6.99 -19.93
CA ALA A 245 -19.07 -6.04 -20.99
C ALA A 245 -17.58 -5.69 -20.99
N VAL A 246 -16.98 -5.74 -22.18
CA VAL A 246 -15.54 -5.58 -22.37
C VAL A 246 -15.29 -4.47 -23.37
N ARG A 247 -14.50 -3.51 -22.94
CA ARG A 247 -13.91 -2.48 -23.78
C ARG A 247 -12.51 -2.88 -24.19
N THR A 248 -12.30 -2.91 -25.50
CA THR A 248 -10.98 -3.00 -26.15
C THR A 248 -10.71 -1.71 -26.94
N PRO A 249 -9.48 -1.48 -27.42
CA PRO A 249 -9.18 -0.32 -28.27
C PRO A 249 -10.07 -0.21 -29.52
N ASN A 250 -10.59 -1.34 -30.02
CA ASN A 250 -11.31 -1.41 -31.28
C ASN A 250 -12.81 -1.69 -31.14
N ALA A 251 -13.28 -2.13 -29.99
CA ALA A 251 -14.68 -2.54 -29.82
C ALA A 251 -15.15 -2.46 -28.38
N LEU A 252 -16.45 -2.25 -28.21
CA LEU A 252 -17.17 -2.44 -26.95
C LEU A 252 -18.20 -3.54 -27.16
N ILE A 253 -18.02 -4.68 -26.51
CA ILE A 253 -18.86 -5.88 -26.71
C ILE A 253 -19.35 -6.34 -25.35
N CYS A 254 -20.61 -6.77 -25.28
CA CYS A 254 -21.17 -7.39 -24.08
C CYS A 254 -21.83 -8.73 -24.39
N GLY A 255 -22.00 -9.55 -23.36
CA GLY A 255 -22.65 -10.85 -23.46
C GLY A 255 -22.72 -11.56 -22.13
N LEU A 256 -23.18 -12.81 -22.17
CA LEU A 256 -23.29 -13.68 -21.00
C LEU A 256 -22.11 -14.66 -21.01
N LEU A 257 -21.19 -14.51 -20.05
CA LEU A 257 -20.06 -15.40 -19.85
C LEU A 257 -20.07 -15.96 -18.43
N PRO A 258 -19.72 -17.24 -18.25
CA PRO A 258 -19.53 -17.78 -16.91
C PRO A 258 -18.41 -17.02 -16.19
N GLU A 259 -18.50 -16.97 -14.86
CA GLU A 259 -17.48 -16.35 -14.02
C GLU A 259 -16.11 -17.01 -14.26
N GLY A 260 -15.07 -16.17 -14.30
CA GLY A 260 -13.69 -16.63 -14.49
C GLY A 260 -12.70 -15.47 -14.50
N ASP A 261 -11.51 -15.74 -13.99
CA ASP A 261 -10.39 -14.81 -13.99
C ASP A 261 -9.65 -14.93 -15.33
N ARG A 262 -9.83 -13.92 -16.20
CA ARG A 262 -9.28 -13.88 -17.55
C ARG A 262 -8.96 -12.45 -17.94
N GLU A 263 -7.99 -12.33 -18.83
CA GLU A 263 -7.55 -11.04 -19.33
C GLU A 263 -8.62 -10.38 -20.22
N PRO A 264 -8.70 -9.04 -20.27
CA PRO A 264 -9.72 -8.32 -21.05
C PRO A 264 -9.77 -8.72 -22.53
N TRP A 265 -8.63 -8.95 -23.18
CA TRP A 265 -8.62 -9.38 -24.59
C TRP A 265 -9.12 -10.81 -24.79
N GLU A 266 -8.92 -11.70 -23.82
CA GLU A 266 -9.43 -13.07 -23.88
C GLU A 266 -10.94 -13.10 -23.70
N LEU A 267 -11.46 -12.26 -22.79
CA LEU A 267 -12.90 -12.07 -22.62
C LEU A 267 -13.54 -11.50 -23.88
N ALA A 268 -12.92 -10.49 -24.50
CA ALA A 268 -13.40 -9.96 -25.77
C ALA A 268 -13.39 -11.00 -26.90
N ALA A 269 -12.38 -11.87 -26.97
CA ALA A 269 -12.33 -12.95 -27.95
C ALA A 269 -13.45 -13.97 -27.72
N GLN A 270 -13.69 -14.38 -26.48
CA GLN A 270 -14.77 -15.31 -26.14
C GLN A 270 -16.15 -14.73 -26.43
N LEU A 271 -16.38 -13.45 -26.11
CA LEU A 271 -17.64 -12.78 -26.41
C LEU A 271 -17.96 -12.81 -27.91
N ARG A 272 -16.95 -12.65 -28.77
CA ARG A 272 -17.13 -12.72 -30.24
C ARG A 272 -17.44 -14.12 -30.75
N GLU A 273 -16.98 -15.16 -30.04
CA GLU A 273 -17.24 -16.57 -30.37
C GLU A 273 -18.63 -17.02 -29.92
N LEU A 274 -19.31 -16.26 -29.05
CA LEU A 274 -20.67 -16.58 -28.63
C LEU A 274 -21.67 -16.45 -29.79
N PRO A 275 -22.79 -17.20 -29.75
CA PRO A 275 -23.90 -17.00 -30.69
C PRO A 275 -24.37 -15.54 -30.70
N GLU A 276 -24.83 -15.02 -31.85
CA GLU A 276 -25.35 -13.64 -31.98
C GLU A 276 -26.50 -13.31 -31.01
N GLU A 277 -27.18 -14.34 -30.51
CA GLU A 277 -28.25 -14.22 -29.51
C GLU A 277 -27.71 -13.91 -28.10
N GLN A 278 -26.44 -14.23 -27.82
CA GLN A 278 -25.77 -14.11 -26.50
C GLN A 278 -24.64 -13.09 -26.48
N GLN A 279 -24.43 -12.38 -27.58
CA GLN A 279 -23.54 -11.22 -27.66
C GLN A 279 -24.29 -9.99 -28.19
N CYS A 280 -23.80 -8.81 -27.86
CA CYS A 280 -24.27 -7.55 -28.38
C CYS A 280 -23.09 -6.59 -28.57
N ASP A 281 -22.95 -6.08 -29.79
CA ASP A 281 -21.94 -5.08 -30.15
C ASP A 281 -22.47 -3.68 -29.86
N LEU A 282 -21.76 -2.99 -28.97
CA LEU A 282 -22.05 -1.64 -28.50
C LEU A 282 -21.00 -0.64 -28.99
N THR A 283 -20.21 -1.00 -30.01
CA THR A 283 -19.13 -0.14 -30.52
C THR A 283 -19.66 1.23 -31.02
N TRP A 284 -20.95 1.33 -31.35
CA TRP A 284 -21.64 2.58 -31.67
C TRP A 284 -21.72 3.59 -30.51
N LEU A 285 -21.58 3.16 -29.25
CA LEU A 285 -21.54 4.04 -28.06
C LEU A 285 -20.23 4.82 -27.92
N ARG A 286 -19.21 4.47 -28.71
CA ARG A 286 -17.92 5.15 -28.66
C ARG A 286 -18.03 6.53 -29.30
N SER A 287 -17.56 7.56 -28.61
CA SER A 287 -17.24 8.84 -29.25
C SER A 287 -16.05 8.63 -30.18
N GLU A 288 -16.19 9.00 -31.46
CA GLU A 288 -15.05 9.12 -32.37
C GLU A 288 -14.25 10.37 -31.97
N ASP A 289 -13.31 10.23 -31.04
CA ASP A 289 -12.29 11.25 -30.74
C ASP A 289 -10.88 10.74 -31.08
#